data_AF-A0A151GTQ2-F1
#
_entry.id   AF-A0A151GTQ2-F1
#
_cell.length_a   1.000
_cell.length_b   1.000
_cell.length_c   1.000
_cell.angle_alpha   90.00
_cell.angle_beta   90.00
_cell.angle_gamma   90.00
#
_symmetry.space_group_name_H-M   'P 1'
#
loop_
_entity.id
_entity.type
_entity.pdbx_description
1 polymer ?
#
loop_
_entity_poly.entity_id
_entity_poly.type
_entity_poly.pdbx_seq_one_letter_code
_entity_poly.pdbx_strand_id
1 'polypeptide(L)'
;MVRMSSNYHLSLPSLVILSCAVVAVAVRLPDTISDLIPACARECFLSFLVMNYGAGNDDQLPSLDYLCSTRGATEYTIGEGAAQCIAAEKSVGYCSKNEASGESTSEEIA
;
A
#
# COMPACT_ATOMS: atom_id res chain seq x y z
N MET A 1 4.23 8.12 8.56
CA MET A 1 4.91 8.40 9.84
C MET A 1 4.71 7.22 10.77
N VAL A 2 5.73 6.41 11.04
CA VAL A 2 5.69 5.48 12.18
C VAL A 2 6.74 5.95 13.16
N ARG A 3 6.33 6.83 14.08
CA ARG A 3 7.15 7.24 15.21
C ARG A 3 6.60 6.52 16.43
N MET A 4 7.03 5.28 16.63
CA MET A 4 6.74 4.54 17.86
C MET A 4 7.69 5.06 18.94
N SER A 5 7.28 6.13 19.62
CA SER A 5 7.94 6.58 20.84
C SER A 5 7.65 5.55 21.94
N SER A 6 8.67 4.85 22.43
CA SER A 6 8.55 4.08 23.66
C SER A 6 9.87 4.03 24.41
N ASN A 7 9.95 4.85 25.46
CA ASN A 7 10.95 4.77 26.51
C ASN A 7 10.57 3.60 27.43
N TYR A 8 11.41 2.57 27.53
CA TYR A 8 11.31 1.56 28.58
C TYR A 8 12.66 1.39 29.27
N HIS A 9 12.72 1.95 30.48
CA HIS A 9 13.82 1.88 31.43
C HIS A 9 13.81 0.51 32.14
N LEU A 10 15.00 -0.08 32.31
CA LEU A 10 15.33 -1.45 32.74
C LEU A 10 14.41 -2.11 33.82
N SER A 11 13.87 -3.29 33.50
CA SER A 11 13.90 -4.50 34.34
C SER A 11 13.39 -5.75 33.58
N LEU A 12 14.20 -6.82 33.52
CA LEU A 12 13.83 -8.19 33.08
C LEU A 12 13.53 -9.01 34.35
N PRO A 13 12.56 -9.97 34.39
CA PRO A 13 12.45 -11.06 33.43
C PRO A 13 11.03 -11.60 33.14
N SER A 14 10.69 -11.76 31.85
CA SER A 14 9.94 -12.89 31.28
C SER A 14 9.64 -12.54 29.83
N LEU A 15 10.54 -12.97 28.94
CA LEU A 15 10.31 -12.94 27.50
C LEU A 15 9.22 -13.96 27.16
N VAL A 16 7.96 -13.60 27.37
CA VAL A 16 6.86 -14.22 26.63
C VAL A 16 6.93 -13.59 25.24
N ILE A 17 7.68 -14.22 24.34
CA ILE A 17 7.67 -13.87 22.93
C ILE A 17 6.28 -14.25 22.42
N LEU A 18 5.33 -13.33 22.49
CA LEU A 18 4.03 -13.46 21.84
C LEU A 18 4.29 -13.37 20.33
N SER A 19 4.52 -14.53 19.71
CA SER A 19 4.64 -14.65 18.27
C SER A 19 3.26 -14.42 17.65
N CYS A 20 2.98 -13.17 17.26
CA CYS A 20 1.91 -12.88 16.31
C CYS A 20 2.28 -13.52 14.97
N ALA A 21 1.66 -14.66 14.64
CA ALA A 21 1.67 -15.15 13.28
C ALA A 21 0.87 -14.17 12.42
N VAL A 22 1.54 -13.34 11.65
CA VAL A 22 0.89 -12.52 10.62
C VAL A 22 0.55 -13.45 9.47
N VAL A 23 -0.71 -13.85 9.38
CA VAL A 23 -1.22 -14.50 8.16
C VAL A 23 -1.33 -13.41 7.11
N ALA A 24 -0.46 -13.44 6.10
CA ALA A 24 -0.58 -12.57 4.95
C ALA A 24 -1.78 -13.04 4.11
N VAL A 25 -2.94 -12.42 4.31
CA VAL A 25 -4.07 -12.58 3.40
C VAL A 25 -3.71 -11.86 2.11
N ALA A 26 -3.69 -12.62 1.01
CA ALA A 26 -3.33 -12.10 -0.30
C ALA A 26 -4.51 -11.33 -0.91
N VAL A 27 -4.73 -10.11 -0.45
CA VAL A 27 -5.63 -9.16 -1.13
C VAL A 27 -4.99 -8.79 -2.47
N ARG A 28 -5.67 -9.10 -3.58
CA ARG A 28 -5.20 -8.81 -4.93
C ARG A 28 -5.93 -7.59 -5.48
N LEU A 29 -5.17 -6.67 -6.07
CA LEU A 29 -5.74 -5.57 -6.83
C LEU A 29 -6.45 -6.14 -8.06
N PRO A 30 -7.64 -5.64 -8.42
CA PRO A 30 -8.24 -5.92 -9.73
C PRO A 30 -7.29 -5.51 -10.86
N ASP A 31 -7.25 -6.28 -11.95
CA ASP A 31 -6.30 -6.06 -13.06
C ASP A 31 -6.39 -4.63 -13.63
N THR A 32 -7.60 -4.08 -13.76
CA THR A 32 -7.84 -2.70 -14.22
C THR A 32 -7.13 -1.64 -13.38
N ILE A 33 -6.94 -1.88 -12.08
CA ILE A 33 -6.23 -0.96 -11.18
C ILE A 33 -4.74 -1.27 -11.16
N SER A 34 -4.36 -2.54 -11.32
CA SER A 34 -2.96 -2.96 -11.37
C SER A 34 -2.20 -2.33 -12.53
N ASP A 35 -2.85 -2.06 -13.65
CA ASP A 35 -2.22 -1.43 -14.83
C ASP A 35 -2.00 0.08 -14.65
N LEU A 36 -2.71 0.72 -13.72
CA LEU A 36 -2.61 2.16 -13.43
C LEU A 36 -1.49 2.48 -12.43
N ILE A 37 -1.01 1.48 -11.69
CA ILE A 37 -0.02 1.63 -10.62
C ILE A 37 1.23 0.85 -11.00
N PRO A 38 2.42 1.49 -11.08
CA PRO A 38 3.64 0.76 -11.38
C PRO A 38 3.89 -0.33 -10.34
N ALA A 39 4.42 -1.46 -10.77
CA ALA A 39 4.61 -2.64 -9.92
C ALA A 39 5.42 -2.31 -8.64
N CYS A 40 6.38 -1.40 -8.73
CA CYS A 40 7.19 -0.90 -7.60
C CYS A 40 6.37 -0.23 -6.47
N ALA A 41 5.15 0.24 -6.75
CA ALA A 41 4.29 0.94 -5.78
C ALA A 41 3.03 0.16 -5.36
N ARG A 42 2.86 -1.06 -5.88
CA ARG A 42 1.60 -1.81 -5.76
C ARG A 42 1.31 -2.25 -4.32
N GLU A 43 2.32 -2.66 -3.57
CA GLU A 43 2.17 -3.07 -2.16
C GLU A 43 1.85 -1.90 -1.23
N CYS A 44 2.46 -0.72 -1.47
CA CYS A 44 2.08 0.52 -0.80
C CYS A 44 0.61 0.83 -1.06
N PHE A 45 0.19 0.74 -2.33
CA PHE A 45 -1.16 1.07 -2.72
C PHE A 45 -2.20 0.08 -2.18
N LEU A 46 -1.90 -1.21 -2.15
CA LEU A 46 -2.72 -2.22 -1.46
C LEU A 46 -2.90 -1.87 0.02
N SER A 47 -1.80 -1.53 0.70
CA SER A 47 -1.84 -1.11 2.11
C SER A 47 -2.69 0.14 2.30
N PHE A 48 -2.57 1.12 1.39
CA PHE A 48 -3.41 2.32 1.40
C PHE A 48 -4.90 1.95 1.29
N LEU A 49 -5.27 1.07 0.35
CA LEU A 49 -6.67 0.68 0.16
C LEU A 49 -7.23 -0.03 1.40
N VAL A 50 -6.51 -1.01 1.94
CA VAL A 50 -6.96 -1.75 3.13
C VAL A 50 -7.15 -0.80 4.32
N MET A 51 -6.21 0.11 4.54
CA MET A 51 -6.26 1.04 5.68
C MET A 51 -7.31 2.15 5.53
N ASN A 52 -7.64 2.56 4.30
CA ASN A 52 -8.52 3.70 4.05
C ASN A 52 -9.93 3.34 3.62
N TYR A 53 -10.09 2.23 2.92
CA TYR A 53 -11.36 1.80 2.34
C TYR A 53 -11.86 0.49 2.96
N GLY A 54 -11.00 -0.19 3.74
CA GLY A 54 -11.29 -1.50 4.31
C GLY A 54 -11.06 -2.64 3.32
N ALA A 55 -10.82 -3.83 3.85
CA ALA A 55 -11.06 -5.08 3.14
C ALA A 55 -12.48 -5.55 3.52
N GLY A 56 -13.31 -5.90 2.55
CA GLY A 56 -14.66 -6.42 2.81
C GLY A 56 -14.64 -7.73 3.60
N ASN A 57 -15.81 -8.24 3.97
CA ASN A 57 -15.95 -9.47 4.76
C ASN A 57 -15.31 -10.72 4.11
N ASP A 58 -15.09 -10.68 2.80
CA ASP A 58 -14.43 -11.73 2.00
C ASP A 58 -12.97 -11.38 1.63
N ASP A 59 -12.33 -10.47 2.37
CA ASP A 59 -11.00 -9.94 2.06
C ASP A 59 -10.90 -9.28 0.67
N GLN A 60 -12.05 -8.91 0.09
CA GLN A 60 -12.17 -8.28 -1.21
C GLN A 60 -12.09 -6.77 -1.07
N LEU A 61 -11.30 -6.13 -1.93
CA LEU A 61 -11.32 -4.68 -2.07
C LEU A 61 -12.72 -4.21 -2.52
N PRO A 62 -13.16 -3.00 -2.10
CA PRO A 62 -14.39 -2.41 -2.60
C PRO A 62 -14.41 -2.27 -4.12
N SER A 63 -15.61 -2.16 -4.70
CA SER A 63 -15.75 -1.97 -6.14
C SER A 63 -15.09 -0.66 -6.61
N LEU A 64 -14.66 -0.62 -7.87
CA LEU A 64 -14.14 0.60 -8.48
C LEU A 64 -15.12 1.77 -8.40
N ASP A 65 -16.41 1.51 -8.59
CA ASP A 65 -17.47 2.53 -8.49
C ASP A 65 -17.50 3.17 -7.09
N TYR A 66 -17.36 2.35 -6.03
CA TYR A 66 -17.26 2.86 -4.66
C TYR A 66 -15.96 3.66 -4.44
N LEU A 67 -14.83 3.11 -4.87
CA LEU A 67 -13.51 3.75 -4.71
C LEU A 67 -13.42 5.11 -5.42
N CYS A 68 -14.09 5.25 -6.57
CA CYS A 68 -14.12 6.49 -7.35
C CYS A 68 -15.16 7.51 -6.84
N SER A 69 -16.25 7.06 -6.22
CA SER A 69 -17.31 7.94 -5.70
C SER A 69 -17.09 8.38 -4.25
N THR A 70 -16.18 7.72 -3.52
CA THR A 70 -16.04 7.88 -2.07
C THR A 70 -14.60 8.24 -1.67
N ARG A 71 -14.46 9.12 -0.68
CA ARG A 71 -13.19 9.37 0.00
C ARG A 71 -12.97 8.33 1.09
N GLY A 72 -11.73 7.87 1.25
CA GLY A 72 -11.37 6.92 2.29
C GLY A 72 -11.40 7.55 3.70
N ALA A 73 -11.11 6.75 4.71
CA ALA A 73 -11.11 7.16 6.13
C ALA A 73 -10.14 8.30 6.46
N THR A 74 -9.12 8.55 5.63
CA THR A 74 -8.20 9.70 5.74
C THR A 74 -8.59 10.88 4.85
N GLU A 75 -9.79 10.86 4.26
CA GLU A 75 -10.31 11.85 3.30
C GLU A 75 -9.56 11.92 1.96
N TYR A 76 -8.61 11.02 1.70
CA TYR A 76 -7.98 10.89 0.39
C TYR A 76 -8.86 10.09 -0.57
N THR A 77 -8.87 10.53 -1.83
CA THR A 77 -9.37 9.75 -2.95
C THR A 77 -8.40 8.62 -3.31
N ILE A 78 -8.89 7.64 -4.06
CA ILE A 78 -8.06 6.54 -4.57
C ILE A 78 -6.87 7.04 -5.42
N GLY A 79 -7.08 8.08 -6.23
CA GLY A 79 -6.03 8.67 -7.06
C GLY A 79 -4.98 9.42 -6.24
N GLU A 80 -5.37 10.13 -5.19
CA GLU A 80 -4.43 10.80 -4.28
C GLU A 80 -3.61 9.79 -3.48
N GLY A 81 -4.21 8.68 -3.05
CA GLY A 81 -3.49 7.58 -2.40
C GLY A 81 -2.44 6.93 -3.32
N ALA A 82 -2.83 6.66 -4.57
CA ALA A 82 -1.93 6.15 -5.60
C ALA A 82 -0.73 7.08 -5.82
N ALA A 83 -0.98 8.38 -6.01
CA ALA A 83 0.07 9.38 -6.21
C ALA A 83 1.02 9.47 -5.01
N GLN A 84 0.48 9.41 -3.78
CA GLN A 84 1.28 9.39 -2.55
C GLN A 84 2.18 8.17 -2.48
N CYS A 85 1.68 6.98 -2.84
CA CYS A 85 2.49 5.77 -2.87
C CYS A 85 3.61 5.84 -3.90
N ILE A 86 3.32 6.25 -5.13
CA ILE A 86 4.34 6.39 -6.18
C ILE A 86 5.42 7.40 -5.75
N ALA A 87 5.02 8.54 -5.19
CA ALA A 87 5.96 9.55 -4.69
C ALA A 87 6.81 9.04 -3.52
N ALA A 88 6.20 8.30 -2.59
CA ALA A 88 6.90 7.72 -1.44
C ALA A 88 7.92 6.66 -1.89
N GLU A 89 7.53 5.71 -2.72
CA GLU A 89 8.39 4.64 -3.21
C GLU A 89 9.53 5.19 -4.09
N LYS A 90 9.26 6.24 -4.87
CA LYS A 90 10.32 6.99 -5.58
C LYS A 90 11.30 7.63 -4.61
N SER A 91 10.83 8.20 -3.51
CA SER A 91 11.68 8.91 -2.55
C SER A 91 12.65 7.99 -1.81
N VAL A 92 12.28 6.71 -1.63
CA VAL A 92 13.12 5.68 -0.99
C VAL A 92 13.88 4.83 -2.00
N GLY A 93 13.73 5.08 -3.30
CA GLY A 93 14.45 4.39 -4.37
C GLY A 93 13.88 3.03 -4.77
N TYR A 94 12.67 2.68 -4.33
CA TYR A 94 11.96 1.47 -4.76
C TYR A 94 11.39 1.63 -6.18
N CYS A 95 10.82 2.80 -6.47
CA CYS A 95 10.45 3.18 -7.83
C CYS A 95 11.55 4.04 -8.46
N SER A 96 11.95 3.71 -9.69
CA SER A 96 12.79 4.58 -10.51
C SER A 96 12.04 5.85 -10.93
N LYS A 97 12.78 6.81 -11.50
CA LYS A 97 12.17 8.03 -12.06
C LYS A 97 11.18 7.71 -13.18
N ASN A 98 11.50 6.73 -14.04
CA ASN A 98 10.68 6.38 -15.19
C ASN A 98 9.38 5.69 -14.76
N GLU A 99 9.49 4.72 -13.84
CA GLU A 99 8.32 4.04 -13.26
C GLU A 99 7.38 5.02 -12.55
N ALA A 100 7.94 5.98 -11.80
CA ALA A 100 7.15 6.98 -11.09
C ALA A 100 6.54 8.06 -11.99
N SER A 101 7.09 8.24 -13.20
CA SER A 101 6.58 9.17 -14.21
C SER A 101 5.52 8.55 -15.13
N GLY A 102 5.25 7.24 -15.02
CA GLY A 102 4.34 6.54 -15.91
C GLY A 102 4.87 6.40 -17.34
N GLU A 103 6.18 6.55 -17.53
CA GLU A 103 6.81 6.34 -18.82
C GLU A 103 6.96 4.83 -19.02
N SER A 104 5.98 4.22 -19.70
CA SER A 104 6.04 2.83 -20.12
C SER A 104 7.19 2.69 -21.11
N THR A 105 8.35 2.21 -20.64
CA THR A 105 9.31 1.57 -21.54
C THR A 105 8.66 0.28 -22.01
N SER A 106 7.87 0.36 -23.08
CA SER A 106 7.67 -0.78 -23.97
C SER A 106 9.06 -1.14 -24.46
N GLU A 107 9.66 -2.10 -23.75
CA GLU A 107 10.90 -2.74 -24.14
C GLU A 107 10.62 -3.39 -25.50
N GLU A 108 11.00 -2.68 -26.57
CA GLU A 108 11.05 -3.19 -27.94
C GLU A 108 12.05 -4.36 -27.93
N ILE A 109 11.53 -5.58 -27.90
CA ILE A 109 12.35 -6.78 -28.10
C ILE A 109 12.67 -6.85 -29.59
N ALA A 110 13.96 -6.59 -29.87
CA ALA A 110 14.79 -6.96 -31.02
C ALA A 110 14.15 -7.72 -32.20
#